data_AF-A0A5F8H2M1-F1
#
_entry.id   AF-A0A5F8H2M1-F1
#
_cell.length_a   1.000
_cell.length_b   1.000
_cell.length_c   1.000
_cell.angle_alpha   90.00
_cell.angle_beta   90.00
_cell.angle_gamma   90.00
#
_symmetry.space_group_name_H-M   'P 1'
#
loop_
_entity.id
_entity.type
_entity.pdbx_description
1 polymer ?
#
loop_
_entity_poly.entity_id
_entity_poly.type
_entity_poly.pdbx_seq_one_letter_code
_entity_poly.pdbx_strand_id
1 'polypeptide(L)'
;MLVLQDWLLFYEKNYPCIGKLIGRFYEEDGEPTPALVLAEATMAQGVAAREEEKQRRRQFPACNSEWSSGSPGRFWCSRQSGGVPRDWTGVPRKLYRPGEKQPRCVCVRTRGPPTGLMGLPHSDRGDLDDPSLREYPDCPPLASSC
;
A
#
# COMPACT_ATOMS: atom_id res chain seq x y z
N MET A 1 10.43 -14.10 0.48
CA MET A 1 11.59 -13.38 1.03
C MET A 1 11.26 -12.53 2.24
N LEU A 2 10.19 -11.70 2.24
CA LEU A 2 9.79 -10.92 3.43
C LEU A 2 9.58 -11.76 4.71
N VAL A 3 8.95 -12.94 4.60
CA VAL A 3 8.77 -13.87 5.74
C VAL A 3 10.11 -14.33 6.31
N LEU A 4 11.12 -14.57 5.47
CA LEU A 4 12.45 -14.97 5.92
C LEU A 4 13.14 -13.85 6.71
N GLN A 5 12.96 -12.61 6.26
CA GLN A 5 13.45 -11.43 6.97
C GLN A 5 12.75 -11.23 8.32
N ASP A 6 11.43 -11.40 8.36
CA ASP A 6 10.67 -11.31 9.62
C ASP A 6 11.16 -12.36 10.63
N TRP A 7 11.46 -13.59 10.17
CA TRP A 7 12.09 -14.62 11.00
C TRP A 7 13.52 -14.27 11.43
N LEU A 8 14.35 -13.75 10.52
CA LEU A 8 15.71 -13.33 10.83
C LEU A 8 15.71 -12.27 11.94
N LEU A 9 14.93 -11.20 11.77
CA LEU A 9 14.77 -10.13 12.76
C LEU A 9 14.22 -10.66 14.10
N PHE A 10 13.29 -11.60 14.05
CA PHE A 10 12.78 -12.26 15.25
C PHE A 10 13.89 -13.00 15.99
N TYR A 11 14.69 -13.82 15.31
CA TYR A 11 15.75 -14.59 15.98
C TYR A 11 16.89 -13.71 16.47
N GLU A 12 17.34 -12.73 15.67
CA GLU A 12 18.39 -11.77 16.08
C GLU A 12 17.99 -10.96 17.31
N LYS A 13 16.71 -10.59 17.42
CA LYS A 13 16.20 -9.85 18.57
C LYS A 13 16.09 -10.70 19.83
N ASN A 14 15.67 -11.96 19.69
CA ASN A 14 15.27 -12.79 20.83
C ASN A 14 16.35 -13.77 21.28
N TYR A 15 17.42 -13.99 20.49
CA TYR A 15 18.46 -14.98 20.77
C TYR A 15 19.85 -14.41 20.48
N PRO A 16 20.86 -14.77 21.28
CA PRO A 16 22.24 -14.40 20.99
C PRO A 16 22.73 -15.13 19.73
N CYS A 17 23.37 -14.39 18.83
CA CYS A 17 24.02 -14.96 17.66
C CYS A 17 25.31 -15.69 18.07
N ILE A 18 25.37 -17.00 17.89
CA ILE A 18 26.52 -17.84 18.26
C ILE A 18 27.48 -18.08 17.08
N GLY A 19 27.04 -17.83 15.84
CA GLY A 19 27.87 -18.02 14.65
C GLY A 19 27.06 -18.11 13.37
N LYS A 20 27.76 -18.38 12.26
CA LYS A 20 27.18 -18.58 10.93
C LYS A 20 27.08 -20.07 10.61
N LEU A 21 26.03 -20.46 9.90
CA LEU A 21 25.84 -21.84 9.44
C LEU A 21 26.50 -22.03 8.07
N ILE A 22 27.49 -22.90 8.00
CA ILE A 22 28.14 -23.32 6.76
C ILE A 22 27.09 -24.01 5.86
N GLY A 23 27.01 -23.59 4.60
CA GLY A 23 26.09 -24.15 3.62
C GLY A 23 25.60 -23.10 2.61
N ARG A 24 24.28 -23.04 2.40
CA ARG A 24 23.68 -22.25 1.31
C ARG A 24 24.07 -20.77 1.33
N PHE A 25 24.26 -20.17 2.51
CA PHE A 25 24.44 -18.73 2.67
C PHE A 25 25.85 -18.33 3.10
N TYR A 26 26.61 -19.23 3.72
CA TYR A 26 27.96 -18.96 4.18
C TYR A 26 28.88 -20.13 3.84
N GLU A 27 30.09 -19.82 3.39
CA GLU A 27 31.16 -20.81 3.14
C GLU A 27 31.86 -21.22 4.45
N GLU A 28 32.80 -22.16 4.37
CA GLU A 28 33.56 -22.67 5.54
C GLU A 28 34.39 -21.58 6.25
N ASP A 29 34.87 -20.59 5.50
CA ASP A 29 35.59 -19.42 6.01
C ASP A 29 34.66 -18.33 6.59
N GLY A 30 33.35 -18.52 6.49
CA GLY A 30 32.32 -17.59 6.96
C GLY A 30 31.99 -16.47 5.97
N GLU A 31 32.55 -16.50 4.76
CA GLU A 31 32.25 -15.54 3.70
C GLU A 31 30.84 -15.76 3.13
N PRO A 32 30.15 -14.69 2.71
CA PRO A 32 28.82 -14.77 2.14
C PRO A 32 28.84 -15.43 0.75
N THR A 33 27.93 -16.36 0.50
CA THR A 33 27.77 -16.95 -0.83
C THR A 33 27.02 -15.99 -1.76
N PRO A 34 27.12 -16.16 -3.09
CA PRO A 34 26.27 -15.42 -4.04
C PRO A 34 24.77 -15.59 -3.79
N ALA A 35 24.36 -16.74 -3.21
CA ALA A 35 22.97 -16.98 -2.85
C ALA A 35 22.50 -16.12 -1.68
N LEU A 36 23.39 -15.79 -0.72
CA LEU A 36 23.07 -14.84 0.35
C LEU A 36 22.91 -13.43 -0.20
N VAL A 37 23.84 -12.97 -1.04
CA VAL A 37 23.77 -11.64 -1.65
C VAL A 37 22.46 -11.46 -2.42
N LEU A 38 22.06 -12.46 -3.22
CA LEU A 38 20.78 -12.43 -3.94
C LEU A 38 19.59 -12.44 -2.98
N ALA A 39 19.64 -13.23 -1.92
CA ALA A 39 18.57 -13.33 -0.94
C ALA A 39 18.37 -11.98 -0.22
N GLU A 40 19.44 -11.35 0.25
CA GLU A 40 19.44 -10.04 0.89
C GLU A 40 18.92 -8.94 -0.03
N ALA A 41 19.38 -8.90 -1.28
CA ALA A 41 18.89 -7.96 -2.28
C ALA A 41 17.38 -8.11 -2.52
N THR A 42 16.89 -9.36 -2.62
CA THR A 42 15.46 -9.64 -2.81
C THR A 42 14.64 -9.28 -1.56
N MET A 43 15.19 -9.48 -0.35
CA MET A 43 14.55 -9.03 0.89
C MET A 43 14.44 -7.50 0.94
N ALA A 44 15.52 -6.78 0.63
CA ALA A 44 15.54 -5.32 0.61
C ALA A 44 14.51 -4.75 -0.37
N GLN A 45 14.43 -5.30 -1.58
CA GLN A 45 13.38 -4.95 -2.55
C GLN A 45 11.98 -5.20 -2.01
N GLY A 46 11.76 -6.34 -1.35
CA GLY A 46 10.49 -6.68 -0.72
C GLY A 46 10.09 -5.68 0.36
N VAL A 47 11.02 -5.22 1.20
CA VAL A 47 10.75 -4.23 2.25
C VAL A 47 10.36 -2.89 1.64
N ALA A 48 11.13 -2.43 0.65
CA ALA A 48 10.83 -1.18 -0.05
C ALA A 48 9.43 -1.22 -0.68
N ALA A 49 9.10 -2.33 -1.37
CA ALA A 49 7.78 -2.51 -1.97
C ALA A 49 6.64 -2.56 -0.91
N ARG A 50 6.88 -3.20 0.25
CA ARG A 50 5.89 -3.26 1.35
C ARG A 50 5.64 -1.87 1.94
N GLU A 51 6.68 -1.06 2.11
CA GLU A 51 6.54 0.30 2.62
C GLU A 51 5.86 1.22 1.59
N GLU A 52 6.22 1.12 0.31
CA GLU A 52 5.53 1.83 -0.77
C GLU A 52 4.04 1.46 -0.81
N GLU A 53 3.71 0.17 -0.72
CA GLU A 53 2.32 -0.27 -0.68
C GLU A 53 1.57 0.30 0.52
N LYS A 54 2.22 0.37 1.70
CA LYS A 54 1.65 0.95 2.91
C LYS A 54 1.40 2.45 2.75
N GLN A 55 2.32 3.20 2.16
CA GLN A 55 2.13 4.62 1.86
C GLN A 55 0.99 4.81 0.85
N ARG A 56 0.93 4.00 -0.21
CA ARG A 56 -0.18 4.01 -1.17
C ARG A 56 -1.52 3.66 -0.51
N ARG A 57 -1.56 2.72 0.44
CA ARG A 57 -2.78 2.38 1.20
C ARG A 57 -3.22 3.52 2.13
N ARG A 58 -2.28 4.35 2.62
CA ARG A 58 -2.59 5.55 3.40
C ARG A 58 -3.12 6.68 2.52
N GLN A 59 -2.52 6.88 1.35
CA GLN A 59 -2.95 7.88 0.36
C GLN A 59 -4.32 7.51 -0.24
N PHE A 60 -4.48 6.25 -0.64
CA PHE A 60 -5.66 5.71 -1.30
C PHE A 60 -6.21 4.48 -0.54
N PRO A 61 -6.79 4.69 0.65
CA PRO A 61 -7.39 3.58 1.40
C PRO A 61 -8.64 3.06 0.68
N ALA A 62 -8.93 1.78 0.88
CA ALA A 62 -10.09 1.14 0.26
C ALA A 62 -11.41 1.76 0.72
N CYS A 63 -12.41 1.75 -0.15
CA CYS A 63 -13.79 2.12 0.21
C CYS A 63 -14.38 1.11 1.20
N ASN A 64 -15.37 1.57 1.98
CA ASN A 64 -16.31 0.65 2.61
C ASN A 64 -17.29 0.14 1.55
N SER A 65 -17.79 -1.08 1.70
CA SER A 65 -18.73 -1.68 0.74
C SER A 65 -19.76 -2.54 1.46
N GLU A 66 -20.99 -2.49 0.97
CA GLU A 66 -22.10 -3.30 1.42
C GLU A 66 -22.76 -3.96 0.20
N TRP A 67 -23.15 -5.22 0.36
CA TRP A 67 -23.89 -5.97 -0.63
C TRP A 67 -25.03 -6.71 0.04
N SER A 68 -26.23 -6.62 -0.54
CA SER A 68 -27.39 -7.41 -0.13
C SER A 68 -28.02 -8.06 -1.37
N SER A 69 -28.69 -9.20 -1.21
CA SER A 69 -29.29 -9.93 -2.34
C SER A 69 -30.44 -9.17 -3.01
N GLY A 70 -31.05 -8.20 -2.33
CA GLY A 70 -32.20 -7.42 -2.82
C GLY A 70 -31.89 -5.96 -3.18
N SER A 71 -30.65 -5.50 -3.02
CA SER A 71 -30.24 -4.13 -3.34
C SER A 71 -29.00 -4.12 -4.24
N PRO A 72 -28.85 -3.11 -5.10
CA PRO A 72 -27.55 -2.86 -5.72
C PRO A 72 -26.49 -2.69 -4.62
N GLY A 73 -25.30 -3.24 -4.85
CA GLY A 73 -24.16 -3.04 -3.95
C GLY A 73 -23.81 -1.57 -3.82
N ARG A 74 -23.43 -1.15 -2.62
CA ARG A 74 -23.15 0.24 -2.25
C ARG A 74 -21.70 0.36 -1.75
N PHE A 75 -21.02 1.46 -2.06
CA PHE A 75 -19.70 1.75 -1.52
C PHE A 75 -19.50 3.22 -1.15
N TRP A 76 -18.85 3.46 -0.02
CA TRP A 76 -18.72 4.81 0.51
C TRP A 76 -17.39 5.06 1.19
N CYS A 77 -17.09 6.34 1.35
CA CYS A 77 -15.96 6.85 2.08
C CYS A 77 -16.44 7.45 3.41
N SER A 78 -15.67 7.17 4.46
CA SER A 78 -15.82 7.75 5.80
C SER A 78 -14.45 8.14 6.34
N ARG A 79 -14.39 8.72 7.55
CA ARG A 79 -13.12 8.95 8.26
C ARG A 79 -12.40 7.66 8.67
N GLN A 80 -13.03 6.51 8.47
CA GLN A 80 -12.50 5.18 8.75
C GLN A 80 -12.91 4.24 7.61
N SER A 81 -12.16 4.28 6.52
CA SER A 81 -12.32 3.35 5.39
C SER A 81 -10.99 2.63 5.15
N GLY A 82 -11.05 1.36 4.74
CA GLY A 82 -9.84 0.57 4.46
C GLY A 82 -8.93 0.34 5.66
N GLY A 83 -9.45 0.47 6.90
CA GLY A 83 -8.67 0.34 8.14
C GLY A 83 -7.74 1.51 8.44
N VAL A 84 -7.86 2.63 7.71
CA VAL A 84 -7.02 3.82 7.90
C VAL A 84 -7.85 4.94 8.53
N PRO A 85 -7.56 5.36 9.79
CA PRO A 85 -8.20 6.52 10.40
C PRO A 85 -7.63 7.82 9.80
N ARG A 86 -8.50 8.80 9.56
CA ARG A 86 -8.16 10.08 8.92
C ARG A 86 -9.13 11.20 9.32
N ASP A 87 -8.72 12.44 9.08
CA ASP A 87 -9.47 13.66 9.35
C ASP A 87 -10.45 14.07 8.22
N TRP A 88 -10.33 13.47 7.04
CA TRP A 88 -11.19 13.71 5.88
C TRP A 88 -12.02 12.48 5.47
N THR A 89 -13.15 12.72 4.80
CA THR A 89 -14.03 11.66 4.27
C THR A 89 -13.64 11.30 2.85
N GLY A 90 -13.61 12.30 1.96
CA GLY A 90 -13.25 12.13 0.55
C GLY A 90 -14.35 11.48 -0.27
N VAL A 91 -13.99 11.07 -1.48
CA VAL A 91 -14.92 10.54 -2.48
C VAL A 91 -14.42 9.22 -3.05
N PRO A 92 -15.32 8.27 -3.42
CA PRO A 92 -14.91 7.05 -4.08
C PRO A 92 -14.36 7.29 -5.48
N ARG A 93 -13.28 6.59 -5.84
CA ARG A 93 -12.70 6.55 -7.18
C ARG A 93 -12.21 5.14 -7.53
N LYS A 94 -12.15 4.86 -8.83
CA LYS A 94 -11.53 3.65 -9.40
C LYS A 94 -10.03 3.89 -9.51
N LEU A 95 -9.23 3.20 -8.72
CA LEU A 95 -7.77 3.20 -8.85
C LEU A 95 -7.33 2.07 -9.78
N TYR A 96 -6.66 2.42 -10.86
CA TYR A 96 -6.07 1.49 -11.82
C TYR A 96 -4.60 1.28 -11.49
N ARG A 97 -4.17 0.02 -11.46
CA ARG A 97 -2.76 -0.34 -11.27
C ARG A 97 -2.31 -1.25 -12.41
N PRO A 98 -1.13 -0.99 -12.99
CA PRO A 98 -0.55 -1.91 -13.97
C PRO A 98 -0.47 -3.33 -13.40
N GLY A 99 -0.92 -4.32 -14.18
CA GLY A 99 -0.93 -5.73 -13.77
C GLY A 99 -2.17 -6.17 -12.98
N GLU A 100 -2.99 -5.26 -12.47
CA GLU A 100 -4.28 -5.62 -11.85
C GLU A 100 -5.39 -5.76 -12.91
N LYS A 101 -6.17 -6.84 -12.84
CA LYS A 101 -7.25 -7.11 -13.80
C LYS A 101 -8.46 -6.19 -13.65
N GLN A 102 -8.69 -5.69 -12.44
CA GLN A 102 -9.85 -4.89 -12.10
C GLN A 102 -9.40 -3.68 -11.28
N PRO A 103 -9.99 -2.49 -11.51
CA PRO A 103 -9.73 -1.34 -10.68
C PRO A 103 -10.27 -1.56 -9.26
N ARG A 104 -9.58 -0.97 -8.29
CA ARG A 104 -10.01 -1.01 -6.89
C ARG A 104 -10.78 0.24 -6.52
N CYS A 105 -11.80 0.11 -5.67
CA CYS A 105 -12.43 1.28 -5.06
C CYS A 105 -11.51 1.86 -3.98
N VAL A 106 -11.17 3.13 -4.10
CA VAL A 106 -10.41 3.88 -3.10
C VAL A 106 -11.09 5.19 -2.75
N CYS A 107 -10.83 5.66 -1.54
CA CYS A 107 -11.27 6.96 -1.09
C CYS A 107 -10.20 8.01 -1.34
N VAL A 108 -10.58 9.11 -1.96
CA VAL A 108 -9.66 10.15 -2.42
C VAL A 108 -9.99 11.47 -1.74
N ARG A 109 -8.96 12.12 -1.21
CA ARG A 109 -9.08 13.44 -0.57
C ARG A 109 -9.34 14.49 -1.64
N THR A 110 -10.31 15.36 -1.39
CA THR A 110 -10.78 16.36 -2.36
C THR A 110 -10.30 17.78 -2.08
N ARG A 111 -9.50 17.97 -1.02
CA ARG A 111 -9.06 19.30 -0.54
C ARG A 111 -7.60 19.30 -0.11
N GLY A 112 -6.97 20.45 -0.25
CA GLY A 112 -5.59 20.72 0.19
C GLY A 112 -4.53 20.29 -0.84
N PRO A 113 -3.24 20.34 -0.46
CA PRO A 113 -2.15 19.99 -1.36
C PRO A 113 -2.18 18.50 -1.71
N PRO A 114 -1.86 18.12 -2.97
CA PRO A 114 -1.67 16.73 -3.35
C PRO A 114 -0.58 16.06 -2.51
N THR A 115 -0.77 14.78 -2.21
CA THR A 115 0.22 14.00 -1.46
C THR A 115 1.52 13.90 -2.25
N GLY A 116 2.66 14.22 -1.63
CA GLY A 116 3.98 14.16 -2.26
C GLY A 116 4.40 15.43 -3.03
N LEU A 117 3.52 16.43 -3.19
CA LEU A 117 3.81 17.70 -3.86
C LEU A 117 3.73 18.89 -2.91
N MET A 118 4.32 18.75 -1.71
CA MET A 118 4.38 19.82 -0.71
C MET A 118 5.16 21.02 -1.27
N GLY A 119 4.53 22.20 -1.35
CA GLY A 119 5.20 23.45 -1.72
C GLY A 119 5.23 23.79 -3.21
N LEU A 120 4.59 22.99 -4.07
CA LEU A 120 4.36 23.34 -5.47
C LEU A 120 3.00 24.05 -5.65
N PRO A 121 2.84 24.91 -6.67
CA PRO A 121 1.53 25.46 -7.00
C PRO A 121 0.53 24.34 -7.26
N HIS A 122 -0.59 24.35 -6.55
CA HIS A 122 -1.62 23.32 -6.65
C HIS A 122 -3.02 23.91 -6.69
N SER A 123 -3.95 23.14 -7.24
CA SER A 123 -5.37 23.50 -7.40
C SER A 123 -6.21 23.33 -6.12
N ASP A 124 -5.59 22.93 -5.00
CA ASP A 124 -6.24 22.59 -3.73
C ASP A 124 -7.28 21.46 -3.81
N ARG A 125 -7.15 20.59 -4.83
CA ARG A 125 -8.07 19.48 -5.10
C ARG A 125 -7.68 18.17 -4.42
N GLY A 126 -6.78 18.22 -3.43
CA GLY A 126 -6.26 17.04 -2.77
C GLY A 126 -5.59 16.10 -3.76
N ASP A 127 -6.04 14.84 -3.79
CA ASP A 127 -5.45 13.76 -4.58
C ASP A 127 -6.31 13.39 -5.80
N LEU A 128 -7.30 14.23 -6.16
CA LEU A 128 -8.23 13.96 -7.26
C LEU A 128 -7.58 13.91 -8.65
N ASP A 129 -6.48 14.63 -8.83
CA ASP A 129 -5.82 14.79 -10.13
C ASP A 129 -4.76 13.67 -10.39
N ASP A 130 -4.73 12.62 -9.57
CA ASP A 130 -3.86 11.46 -9.80
C ASP A 130 -4.29 10.72 -11.09
N PRO A 131 -3.35 10.50 -12.05
CA PRO A 131 -3.66 9.96 -13.37
C PRO A 131 -4.15 8.50 -13.35
N SER A 132 -3.95 7.80 -12.23
CA SER A 132 -4.40 6.42 -12.06
C SER A 132 -5.85 6.32 -11.56
N LEU A 133 -6.51 7.44 -11.30
CA LEU A 133 -7.90 7.50 -10.84
C LEU A 133 -8.90 7.71 -11.98
N ARG A 134 -10.09 7.11 -11.84
CA ARG A 134 -11.27 7.43 -12.65
C ARG A 134 -12.53 7.51 -11.80
N GLU A 135 -13.50 8.28 -12.29
CA GLU A 135 -14.81 8.40 -11.65
C GLU A 135 -15.70 7.19 -11.95
N TYR A 136 -16.74 7.02 -11.12
CA TYR A 136 -17.80 6.06 -11.39
C TYR A 136 -18.87 6.75 -12.26
N PRO A 137 -19.33 6.13 -13.36
CA PRO A 137 -20.22 6.79 -14.32
C PRO A 137 -21.56 7.22 -13.72
N ASP A 138 -22.11 6.43 -12.80
CA ASP A 138 -23.42 6.66 -12.18
C ASP A 138 -23.32 7.24 -10.77
N CYS A 139 -22.19 7.87 -10.44
CA CYS A 139 -21.97 8.47 -9.12
C CYS A 139 -21.59 9.95 -9.25
N PRO A 140 -22.25 10.86 -8.51
CA PRO A 140 -21.89 12.26 -8.54
C PRO A 140 -20.41 12.46 -8.17
N PRO A 141 -19.65 13.33 -8.87
CA PRO A 141 -18.20 13.46 -8.69
C PRO A 141 -17.79 13.74 -7.24
N LEU A 142 -18.61 14.46 -6.47
CA LEU A 142 -18.33 14.81 -5.07
C LEU A 142 -19.13 14.00 -4.04
N ALA A 143 -19.83 12.94 -4.45
CA ALA A 143 -20.56 12.09 -3.52
C ALA A 143 -19.60 11.27 -2.66
N SER A 144 -19.88 11.21 -1.36
CA SER A 144 -19.15 10.33 -0.44
C SER A 144 -19.63 8.87 -0.50
N SER A 145 -20.73 8.60 -1.22
CA SER A 145 -21.30 7.28 -1.43
C SER A 145 -21.80 7.12 -2.85
N CYS A 146 -21.43 5.99 -3.42
CA CYS A 146 -22.14 5.28 -4.46
C CYS A 146 -22.43 3.88 -3.86
#